data_AF-A0A969H5R0-F1
#
_entry.id   AF-A0A969H5R0-F1
#
_cell.length_a   1.000
_cell.length_b   1.000
_cell.length_c   1.000
_cell.angle_alpha   90.00
_cell.angle_beta   90.00
_cell.angle_gamma   90.00
#
_symmetry.space_group_name_H-M   'P 1'
#
loop_
_entity.id
_entity.type
_entity.pdbx_description
1 polymer ?
#
loop_
_entity_poly.entity_id
_entity_poly.type
_entity_poly.pdbx_seq_one_letter_code
_entity_poly.pdbx_strand_id
1 'polypeptide(L)' 'YYEYDQNLMEGPPFSVSKEELNQHYSDSYNLSLVVSTDVVGGLKGKCAAKENVWLLKKHAINLGAW' A
#
# COMPACT_ATOMS: atom_id res chain seq x y z
N TYR A 1 4.29 -2.90 1.71
CA TYR A 1 3.26 -3.95 1.64
C TYR A 1 3.36 -4.64 0.30
N TYR A 2 2.75 -5.81 0.17
CA TYR A 2 2.77 -6.56 -1.08
C TYR A 2 1.46 -6.36 -1.84
N GLU A 3 1.57 -6.21 -3.15
CA GLU A 3 0.45 -6.20 -4.07
C GLU A 3 0.64 -7.34 -5.07
N TYR A 4 -0.36 -8.22 -5.14
CA TYR A 4 -0.40 -9.38 -6.02
C TYR A 4 -1.86 -9.82 -6.25
N ASP A 5 -2.10 -10.72 -7.21
CA ASP A 5 -3.43 -11.33 -7.38
C ASP A 5 -3.75 -12.27 -6.21
N GLN A 6 -4.60 -11.80 -5.29
CA GLN A 6 -4.98 -12.50 -4.07
C GLN A 6 -5.61 -13.88 -4.32
N ASN A 7 -6.16 -14.12 -5.51
CA ASN A 7 -6.74 -15.43 -5.87
C ASN A 7 -5.66 -16.52 -6.03
N LEU A 8 -4.39 -16.14 -6.22
CA LEU A 8 -3.27 -17.07 -6.38
C LEU A 8 -2.66 -17.53 -5.04
N MET A 9 -2.94 -16.83 -3.94
CA MET A 9 -2.45 -17.19 -2.61
C MET A 9 -3.29 -16.52 -1.53
N GLU A 10 -3.82 -17.29 -0.57
CA GLU A 10 -4.69 -16.82 0.51
C GLU A 10 -4.03 -15.91 1.58
N GLY A 11 -2.72 -15.67 1.50
CA GLY A 11 -1.95 -14.97 2.54
C GLY A 11 -1.57 -15.86 3.75
N PRO A 12 -0.96 -15.29 4.81
CA PRO A 12 -0.28 -14.00 4.79
C PRO A 12 1.03 -14.03 3.97
N PRO A 13 1.57 -12.87 3.57
CA PRO A 13 0.90 -11.57 3.69
C PRO A 13 -0.28 -11.49 2.71
N PHE A 14 -1.35 -10.81 3.12
CA PHE A 14 -2.45 -10.47 2.20
C PHE A 14 -1.99 -9.35 1.26
N SER A 15 -2.54 -9.35 0.04
CA SER A 15 -2.39 -8.29 -0.95
C SER A 15 -3.10 -7.04 -0.46
N VAL A 16 -2.42 -5.90 -0.54
CA VAL A 16 -2.99 -4.58 -0.24
C VAL A 16 -2.91 -3.75 -1.51
N SER A 17 -4.05 -3.34 -2.05
CA SER A 17 -4.10 -2.49 -3.23
C SER A 17 -4.03 -1.00 -2.85
N LYS A 18 -3.87 -0.14 -3.86
CA LYS A 18 -3.95 1.32 -3.65
C LYS A 18 -5.35 1.75 -3.20
N GLU A 19 -6.40 1.08 -3.66
CA GLU A 19 -7.80 1.36 -3.32
C GLU A 19 -8.05 1.10 -1.83
N GLU A 20 -7.58 -0.04 -1.31
CA GLU A 20 -7.64 -0.37 0.12
C GLU A 20 -6.93 0.70 0.96
N LEU A 21 -5.73 1.11 0.54
CA LEU A 21 -5.02 2.19 1.22
C LEU A 21 -5.80 3.51 1.22
N ASN A 22 -6.37 3.90 0.09
CA ASN A 22 -7.17 5.12 0.01
C ASN A 22 -8.35 5.03 0.96
N GLN A 23 -9.11 3.93 0.91
CA GLN A 23 -10.28 3.70 1.76
C GLN A 23 -9.94 3.84 3.25
N HIS A 24 -8.78 3.35 3.68
CA HIS A 24 -8.40 3.33 5.09
C HIS A 24 -7.64 4.56 5.57
N TYR A 25 -6.92 5.26 4.70
CA TYR A 25 -5.96 6.29 5.13
C TYR A 25 -6.15 7.66 4.47
N SER A 26 -6.86 7.80 3.33
CA SER A 26 -6.90 9.08 2.62
C SER A 26 -7.62 10.19 3.38
N ASP A 27 -8.49 9.86 4.32
CA ASP A 27 -9.21 10.85 5.13
C ASP A 27 -8.28 11.63 6.06
N SER A 28 -7.20 10.99 6.51
CA SER A 28 -6.26 11.55 7.50
C SER A 28 -4.87 11.82 6.94
N TYR A 29 -4.51 11.21 5.82
CA TYR A 29 -3.16 11.21 5.28
C TYR A 29 -3.15 11.46 3.77
N ASN A 30 -2.22 12.30 3.33
CA ASN A 30 -1.75 12.31 1.96
C ASN A 30 -0.86 11.09 1.74
N LEU A 31 -1.23 10.25 0.77
CA LEU A 31 -0.52 9.03 0.42
C LEU A 31 0.44 9.30 -0.74
N SER A 32 1.69 8.86 -0.63
CA SER A 32 2.67 8.95 -1.71
C SER A 32 3.41 7.62 -1.88
N LEU A 33 3.30 7.03 -3.08
CA LEU A 33 4.08 5.85 -3.45
C LEU A 33 5.56 6.28 -3.61
N VAL A 34 6.44 5.69 -2.81
CA VAL A 34 7.88 5.98 -2.83
C VAL A 34 8.64 4.94 -3.64
N VAL A 35 8.28 3.66 -3.47
CA VAL A 35 8.90 2.54 -4.19
C VAL A 35 7.80 1.58 -4.61
N SER A 36 7.91 1.07 -5.83
CA SER A 36 7.17 -0.10 -6.32
C SER A 36 8.16 -0.95 -7.08
N THR A 37 8.51 -2.11 -6.52
CA THR A 37 9.50 -3.01 -7.11
C THR A 37 8.92 -4.41 -7.22
N ASP A 38 9.29 -5.13 -8.28
CA ASP A 38 8.97 -6.55 -8.37
C ASP A 38 9.72 -7.31 -7.28
N VAL A 39 9.05 -8.27 -6.67
CA VAL A 39 9.67 -9.22 -5.74
C VAL A 39 10.38 -10.28 -6.56
N VAL A 40 11.72 -10.27 -6.55
CA VAL A 40 12.52 -11.25 -7.28
C VAL A 40 12.19 -12.66 -6.78
N GLY A 41 11.87 -13.56 -7.71
CA GLY A 41 11.41 -14.92 -7.40
C GLY A 41 9.95 -15.03 -6.96
N GLY A 42 9.21 -13.91 -6.93
CA GLY A 42 7.81 -13.88 -6.54
C GLY A 42 7.59 -14.02 -5.03
N LEU A 43 6.38 -13.69 -4.58
CA LEU A 43 6.03 -13.78 -3.17
C LEU A 43 5.91 -15.25 -2.74
N LYS A 44 6.77 -15.66 -1.79
CA LYS A 44 6.91 -17.06 -1.32
C LYS A 44 7.16 -18.07 -2.47
N GLY A 45 7.68 -17.63 -3.61
CA GLY A 45 7.85 -18.47 -4.79
C GLY A 45 6.56 -18.93 -5.48
N LYS A 46 5.40 -18.31 -5.16
CA LYS A 46 4.08 -18.77 -5.65
C LYS A 46 3.49 -17.90 -6.76
N CYS A 47 3.64 -16.58 -6.65
CA CYS A 47 3.04 -15.64 -7.58
C CYS A 47 3.92 -14.41 -7.78
N ALA A 48 3.76 -13.78 -8.93
CA ALA A 48 4.34 -12.45 -9.17
C ALA A 48 3.72 -11.45 -8.19
N ALA A 49 4.57 -10.62 -7.58
CA ALA A 49 4.15 -9.64 -6.62
C ALA A 49 5.03 -8.40 -6.71
N LYS A 50 4.48 -7.26 -6.31
CA LYS A 50 5.23 -6.04 -6.07
C LYS A 50 5.33 -5.74 -4.59
N GLU A 51 6.52 -5.34 -4.15
CA GLU A 51 6.67 -4.66 -2.87
C GLU A 51 6.53 -3.16 -3.08
N ASN A 52 5.53 -2.59 -2.40
CA ASN A 52 5.22 -1.18 -2.43
C ASN A 52 5.56 -0.53 -1.09
N VAL A 53 6.26 0.61 -1.12
CA VAL A 53 6.54 1.46 0.03
C VAL A 53 5.81 2.77 -0.12
N TRP A 54 4.99 3.11 0.88
CA TRP A 54 4.17 4.32 0.86
C TRP A 54 4.52 5.22 2.03
N LEU A 55 4.63 6.50 1.73
CA LEU A 55 4.76 7.56 2.70
C LEU A 55 3.38 8.13 3.00
N LEU A 56 2.99 8.06 4.27
CA LEU A 56 1.74 8.61 4.79
C LEU A 56 2.06 9.91 5.52
N LYS A 57 1.67 11.04 4.93
CA LYS A 57 1.82 12.37 5.55
C LYS A 57 0.49 12.83 6.10
N LYS A 58 0.39 12.95 7.42
CA LYS A 58 -0.83 13.43 8.07
C LYS A 58 -1.23 14.79 7.50
N HIS A 59 -2.52 15.01 7.31
CA HIS A 59 -3.04 16.32 6.90
C HIS A 59 -2.57 17.40 7.88
N ALA A 60 -2.26 18.58 7.35
CA ALA A 60 -1.98 19.73 8.20
C ALA A 60 -3.23 20.03 9.03
N ILE A 61 -3.06 20.25 10.34
CA ILE A 61 -4.14 20.78 11.16
C ILE A 61 -4.38 22.21 10.67
N ASN A 62 -5.55 22.46 10.10
CA ASN A 62 -5.95 23.83 9.79
C ASN A 62 -6.45 24.47 11.10
N LEU A 63 -5.51 25.08 11.82
CA LEU A 63 -5.84 25.97 12.93
C LEU A 63 -6.35 27.27 12.27
N GLY A 64 -7.67 27.35 12.05
CA GLY A 64 -8.29 28.51 11.42
C GLY A 64 -7.77 29.82 12.03
N ALA A 65 -7.34 30.73 11.18
CA ALA A 65 -7.01 32.09 11.59
C ALA A 65 -8.30 32.78 12.05
N TRP A 66 -8.27 33.32 13.27
CA TRP A 66 -9.31 34.16 13.85
C TRP A 66 -9.21 35.57 13.28
#